data_AF-A0A1E5A0Z9-F1
#
_entry.id   AF-A0A1E5A0Z9-F1
#
_cell.length_a   1.000
_cell.length_b   1.000
_cell.length_c   1.000
_cell.angle_alpha   90.00
_cell.angle_beta   90.00
_cell.angle_gamma   90.00
#
_symmetry.space_group_name_H-M   'P 1'
#
loop_
_entity.id
_entity.type
_entity.pdbx_description
1 polymer ?
#
loop_
_entity_poly.entity_id
_entity_poly.type
_entity_poly.pdbx_seq_one_letter_code
_entity_poly.pdbx_strand_id
1 'polypeptide(L)'
;MIIAGEFQPGLSVVEELGKIDRFVQDAESYPVVDAESLVEFMAGEQNFSGNSNQYYSVSNSLLNQVLATKKGIPITIAVVYLAIVERLSGAMRAEGISFPGHFLVRIDAGSGEQLIDPFAGQLVSRDECYQILAGLYGREVEPNDRFFNRAGSRQILRRILENLKVIHSQTGDAKGVLTCLDYQLMLYPDDEELLQQQQNLLDHLRENDGSHYDESPRLH
;
A
#
# COMPACT_ATOMS: atom_id res chain seq x y z
N MET A 1 -4.21 -2.24 -9.56
CA MET A 1 -5.17 -3.15 -10.23
C MET A 1 -4.48 -4.26 -11.00
N ILE A 2 -3.38 -4.01 -11.73
CA ILE A 2 -2.60 -5.08 -12.40
C ILE A 2 -2.19 -6.18 -11.41
N ILE A 3 -1.62 -5.80 -10.26
CA ILE A 3 -1.28 -6.74 -9.18
C ILE A 3 -2.50 -7.56 -8.72
N ALA A 4 -3.68 -6.94 -8.61
CA ALA A 4 -4.89 -7.65 -8.18
C ALA A 4 -5.39 -8.66 -9.22
N GLY A 5 -5.18 -8.43 -10.52
CA GLY A 5 -5.54 -9.38 -11.57
C GLY A 5 -4.73 -10.68 -11.53
N GLU A 6 -3.50 -10.65 -11.02
CA GLU A 6 -2.66 -11.83 -10.80
C GLU A 6 -3.17 -12.69 -9.64
N PHE A 7 -3.66 -12.04 -8.58
CA PHE A 7 -4.27 -12.73 -7.44
C PHE A 7 -5.76 -13.07 -7.65
N GLN A 8 -6.41 -12.46 -8.65
CA GLN A 8 -7.84 -12.61 -8.92
C GLN A 8 -8.09 -12.68 -10.44
N PRO A 9 -7.97 -13.89 -11.04
CA PRO A 9 -8.23 -14.09 -12.46
C PRO A 9 -9.62 -13.62 -12.87
N GLY A 10 -9.71 -12.81 -13.93
CA GLY A 10 -10.98 -12.27 -14.45
C GLY A 10 -11.36 -10.88 -13.94
N LEU A 11 -10.53 -10.24 -13.11
CA LEU A 11 -10.76 -8.86 -12.66
C LEU A 11 -10.70 -7.87 -13.84
N SER A 12 -11.79 -7.15 -14.09
CA SER A 12 -11.83 -6.06 -15.07
C SER A 12 -11.23 -4.79 -14.49
N VAL A 13 -10.04 -4.41 -14.96
CA VAL A 13 -9.38 -3.15 -14.54
C VAL A 13 -10.26 -1.93 -14.86
N VAL A 14 -11.00 -1.98 -15.98
CA VAL A 14 -11.87 -0.87 -16.41
C VAL A 14 -13.03 -0.68 -15.44
N GLU A 15 -13.68 -1.77 -14.99
CA GLU A 15 -14.78 -1.69 -14.03
C GLU A 15 -14.32 -1.16 -12.67
N GLU A 16 -13.13 -1.59 -12.22
CA GLU A 16 -12.55 -1.11 -10.96
C GLU A 16 -12.14 0.36 -11.02
N LEU A 17 -11.61 0.84 -12.17
CA LEU A 17 -11.38 2.26 -12.40
C LEU A 17 -12.69 3.07 -12.35
N GLY A 18 -13.77 2.55 -12.93
CA GLY A 18 -15.09 3.19 -12.87
C GLY A 18 -15.66 3.32 -11.44
N LYS A 19 -15.13 2.59 -10.45
CA LYS A 19 -15.46 2.84 -9.04
C LYS A 19 -14.83 4.13 -8.53
N ILE A 20 -13.59 4.44 -8.96
CA ILE A 20 -12.91 5.69 -8.61
C ILE A 20 -13.66 6.87 -9.20
N ASP A 21 -14.11 6.77 -10.45
CA ASP A 21 -14.86 7.84 -11.11
C ASP A 21 -16.16 8.18 -10.38
N ARG A 22 -16.82 7.20 -9.75
CA ARG A 22 -17.99 7.45 -8.89
C ARG A 22 -17.62 8.25 -7.64
N PHE A 23 -16.52 7.92 -6.97
CA PHE A 23 -16.05 8.72 -5.83
C PHE A 23 -15.64 10.14 -6.25
N VAL A 24 -15.12 10.32 -7.47
CA VAL A 24 -14.83 11.64 -8.02
C VAL A 24 -16.11 12.44 -8.24
N GLN A 25 -17.17 11.85 -8.81
CA GLN A 25 -18.47 12.52 -8.99
C GLN A 25 -19.10 12.92 -7.65
N ASP A 26 -19.03 12.03 -6.65
CA ASP A 26 -19.47 12.33 -5.28
C ASP A 26 -18.65 13.50 -4.69
N ALA A 27 -17.33 13.50 -4.92
CA ALA A 27 -16.42 14.56 -4.47
C ALA A 27 -16.59 15.88 -5.23
N GLU A 28 -17.16 15.89 -6.43
CA GLU A 28 -17.54 17.13 -7.14
C GLU A 28 -18.85 17.71 -6.60
N SER A 29 -19.73 16.85 -6.06
CA SER A 29 -20.98 17.24 -5.41
C SER A 29 -20.77 17.64 -3.94
N TYR A 30 -19.62 17.30 -3.37
CA TYR A 30 -19.16 17.69 -2.04
C TYR A 30 -18.07 18.77 -2.18
N PRO A 31 -18.01 19.82 -1.34
CA PRO A 31 -17.05 20.91 -1.53
C PRO A 31 -15.62 20.52 -1.08
N VAL A 32 -14.97 19.57 -1.75
CA VAL A 32 -13.58 19.18 -1.51
C VAL A 32 -12.65 20.25 -2.09
N VAL A 33 -12.23 21.19 -1.25
CA VAL A 33 -11.44 22.37 -1.65
C VAL A 33 -10.07 22.46 -0.97
N ASP A 34 -9.86 21.69 0.09
CA ASP A 34 -8.66 21.66 0.91
C ASP A 34 -8.46 20.28 1.59
N ALA A 35 -7.44 20.16 2.43
CA ALA A 35 -7.12 18.92 3.10
C ALA A 35 -8.18 18.51 4.14
N GLU A 36 -8.82 19.47 4.81
CA GLU A 36 -9.85 19.22 5.84
C GLU A 36 -11.12 18.65 5.20
N SER A 37 -11.63 19.32 4.18
CA SER A 37 -12.79 18.86 3.41
C SER A 37 -12.53 17.52 2.69
N LEU A 38 -11.29 17.26 2.25
CA LEU A 38 -10.91 15.96 1.71
C LEU A 38 -10.97 14.85 2.78
N VAL A 39 -10.48 15.11 3.99
CA VAL A 39 -10.57 14.16 5.10
C VAL A 39 -12.03 13.90 5.48
N GLU A 40 -12.85 14.95 5.61
CA GLU A 40 -14.27 14.83 5.94
C GLU A 40 -15.02 14.02 4.87
N PHE A 41 -14.77 14.31 3.60
CA PHE A 41 -15.33 13.53 2.49
C PHE A 41 -14.89 12.07 2.55
N MET A 42 -13.59 11.80 2.71
CA MET A 42 -13.06 10.45 2.62
C MET A 42 -13.43 9.58 3.83
N ALA A 43 -13.21 10.08 5.05
CA ALA A 43 -13.41 9.35 6.29
C ALA A 43 -14.85 9.48 6.83
N GLY A 44 -15.48 10.64 6.69
CA GLY A 44 -16.84 10.89 7.14
C GLY A 44 -17.87 10.37 6.14
N GLU A 45 -17.95 10.99 4.96
CA GLU A 45 -18.98 10.66 3.97
C GLU A 45 -18.74 9.29 3.32
N GLN A 46 -17.52 9.06 2.84
CA GLN A 46 -17.17 7.84 2.13
C GLN A 46 -16.73 6.70 3.04
N ASN A 47 -16.54 6.93 4.34
CA ASN A 47 -16.23 5.90 5.34
C ASN A 47 -14.92 5.10 5.09
N PHE A 48 -13.99 5.65 4.32
CA PHE A 48 -12.67 5.06 4.15
C PHE A 48 -11.88 5.09 5.46
N SER A 49 -11.32 3.95 5.84
CA SER A 49 -10.58 3.85 7.11
C SER A 49 -9.67 2.63 7.17
N GLY A 50 -8.67 2.72 8.04
CA GLY A 50 -7.78 1.62 8.34
C GLY A 50 -8.48 0.37 8.86
N ASN A 51 -7.91 -0.80 8.55
CA ASN A 51 -8.40 -2.08 9.04
C ASN A 51 -7.42 -2.72 10.05
N SER A 52 -7.34 -2.16 11.26
CA SER A 52 -6.44 -2.68 12.30
C SER A 52 -6.81 -4.09 12.75
N ASN A 53 -8.10 -4.45 12.72
CA ASN A 53 -8.59 -5.76 13.18
C ASN A 53 -8.12 -6.91 12.29
N GLN A 54 -7.90 -6.65 10.99
CA GLN A 54 -7.45 -7.64 10.02
C GLN A 54 -6.29 -7.10 9.20
N TYR A 55 -5.34 -6.40 9.84
CA TYR A 55 -4.28 -5.65 9.16
C TYR A 55 -3.54 -6.47 8.10
N TYR A 56 -3.19 -7.72 8.44
CA TYR A 56 -2.47 -8.66 7.57
C TYR A 56 -3.37 -9.43 6.59
N SER A 57 -4.61 -9.01 6.36
CA SER A 57 -5.42 -9.57 5.27
C SER A 57 -4.91 -9.09 3.92
N VAL A 58 -4.69 -10.03 2.99
CA VAL A 58 -4.35 -9.75 1.59
C VAL A 58 -5.33 -8.73 0.97
N SER A 59 -6.62 -8.83 1.30
CA SER A 59 -7.67 -7.95 0.77
C SER A 59 -7.38 -6.46 1.05
N ASN A 60 -6.78 -6.12 2.19
CA ASN A 60 -6.48 -4.72 2.51
C ASN A 60 -5.36 -4.14 1.63
N SER A 61 -4.56 -4.99 0.98
CA SER A 61 -3.49 -4.60 0.06
C SER A 61 -3.95 -4.57 -1.42
N LEU A 62 -5.17 -5.06 -1.70
CA LEU A 62 -5.74 -5.11 -3.06
C LEU A 62 -6.73 -3.95 -3.28
N LEU A 63 -6.39 -3.03 -4.19
CA LEU A 63 -7.17 -1.80 -4.39
C LEU A 63 -8.66 -2.05 -4.69
N ASN A 64 -9.00 -3.07 -5.48
CA ASN A 64 -10.39 -3.40 -5.78
C ASN A 64 -11.20 -3.82 -4.53
N GLN A 65 -10.56 -4.54 -3.62
CA GLN A 65 -11.15 -4.93 -2.34
C GLN A 65 -11.25 -3.73 -1.40
N VAL A 66 -10.25 -2.85 -1.40
CA VAL A 66 -10.28 -1.60 -0.63
C VAL A 66 -11.41 -0.68 -1.12
N LEU A 67 -11.61 -0.54 -2.43
CA LEU A 67 -12.72 0.26 -2.99
C LEU A 67 -14.09 -0.34 -2.63
N ALA A 68 -14.20 -1.67 -2.56
CA ALA A 68 -15.45 -2.35 -2.22
C ALA A 68 -15.77 -2.30 -0.71
N THR A 69 -14.75 -2.52 0.13
CA THR A 69 -14.92 -2.61 1.60
C THR A 69 -14.75 -1.28 2.31
N LYS A 70 -14.15 -0.29 1.63
CA LYS A 70 -13.70 1.00 2.19
C LYS A 70 -12.71 0.82 3.35
N LYS A 71 -12.03 -0.34 3.39
CA LYS A 71 -11.08 -0.75 4.43
C LYS A 71 -9.76 -1.15 3.79
N GLY A 72 -8.65 -0.69 4.35
CA GLY A 72 -7.32 -0.96 3.78
C GLY A 72 -6.17 -0.78 4.78
N ILE A 73 -4.95 -0.92 4.25
CA ILE A 73 -3.70 -0.55 4.94
C ILE A 73 -3.31 0.90 4.56
N PRO A 74 -2.37 1.55 5.28
CA PRO A 74 -2.11 2.98 5.07
C PRO A 74 -1.85 3.36 3.61
N ILE A 75 -1.01 2.59 2.91
CA ILE A 75 -0.65 2.88 1.52
C ILE A 75 -1.81 2.69 0.53
N THR A 76 -2.69 1.72 0.74
CA THR A 76 -3.77 1.46 -0.22
C THR A 76 -4.90 2.48 -0.08
N ILE A 77 -5.19 2.93 1.14
CA ILE A 77 -6.13 4.04 1.35
C ILE A 77 -5.54 5.33 0.80
N ALA A 78 -4.24 5.60 1.03
CA ALA A 78 -3.56 6.75 0.44
C ALA A 78 -3.67 6.77 -1.09
N VAL A 79 -3.53 5.63 -1.76
CA VAL A 79 -3.70 5.54 -3.23
C VAL A 79 -5.11 5.95 -3.66
N VAL A 80 -6.15 5.68 -2.87
CA VAL A 80 -7.51 6.16 -3.18
C VAL A 80 -7.59 7.69 -3.08
N TYR A 81 -7.04 8.28 -2.02
CA TYR A 81 -6.97 9.74 -1.88
C TYR A 81 -6.25 10.38 -3.08
N LEU A 82 -5.06 9.86 -3.42
CA LEU A 82 -4.27 10.36 -4.55
C LEU A 82 -5.05 10.26 -5.87
N ALA A 83 -5.71 9.12 -6.11
CA ALA A 83 -6.45 8.90 -7.35
C ALA A 83 -7.67 9.81 -7.50
N ILE A 84 -8.35 10.15 -6.40
CA ILE A 84 -9.47 11.10 -6.38
C ILE A 84 -8.97 12.51 -6.65
N VAL A 85 -7.96 12.99 -5.90
CA VAL A 85 -7.44 14.35 -6.09
C VAL A 85 -6.84 14.55 -7.47
N GLU A 86 -6.15 13.56 -8.03
CA GLU A 86 -5.60 13.62 -9.39
C GLU A 86 -6.69 13.80 -10.47
N ARG A 87 -7.91 13.31 -10.22
CA ARG A 87 -9.03 13.37 -11.16
C ARG A 87 -9.96 14.56 -10.93
N LEU A 88 -9.95 15.14 -9.73
CA LEU A 88 -10.70 16.36 -9.45
C LEU A 88 -10.14 17.51 -10.29
N SER A 89 -11.05 18.28 -10.87
CA SER A 89 -10.71 19.42 -11.75
C SER A 89 -10.22 20.68 -10.99
N GLY A 90 -10.08 20.59 -9.66
CA GLY A 90 -9.70 21.69 -8.77
C GLY A 90 -8.20 22.03 -8.76
N ALA A 91 -7.83 23.05 -7.97
CA ALA A 91 -6.45 23.52 -7.83
C ALA A 91 -5.61 22.70 -6.83
N MET A 92 -6.19 21.68 -6.21
CA MET A 92 -5.53 20.87 -5.18
C MET A 92 -4.54 19.88 -5.80
N ARG A 93 -3.38 19.73 -5.18
CA ARG A 93 -2.37 18.73 -5.53
C ARG A 93 -2.17 17.77 -4.37
N ALA A 94 -2.08 16.48 -4.69
CA ALA A 94 -1.81 15.44 -3.70
C ALA A 94 -0.54 14.67 -4.04
N GLU A 95 0.27 14.41 -3.02
CA GLU A 95 1.49 13.61 -3.12
C GLU A 95 1.54 12.55 -2.02
N GLY A 96 1.82 11.30 -2.38
CA GLY A 96 2.05 10.26 -1.39
C GLY A 96 3.42 10.45 -0.73
N ILE A 97 3.50 10.19 0.57
CA ILE A 97 4.73 10.34 1.35
C ILE A 97 5.09 8.98 1.96
N SER A 98 6.27 8.48 1.60
CA SER A 98 6.77 7.20 2.09
C SER A 98 7.41 7.37 3.48
N PHE A 99 6.58 7.60 4.49
CA PHE A 99 7.02 7.75 5.86
C PHE A 99 7.42 6.40 6.50
N PRO A 100 8.46 6.31 7.35
CA PRO A 100 8.81 5.06 8.03
C PRO A 100 7.67 4.56 8.93
N GLY A 101 7.33 3.29 8.82
CA GLY A 101 6.23 2.68 9.59
C GLY A 101 4.81 3.14 9.19
N HIS A 102 4.69 4.09 8.24
CA HIS A 102 3.39 4.66 7.86
C HIS A 102 3.30 5.00 6.36
N PHE A 103 2.20 5.61 5.92
CA PHE A 103 2.12 6.26 4.61
C PHE A 103 1.17 7.45 4.69
N LEU A 104 1.66 8.63 4.34
CA LEU A 104 0.89 9.88 4.45
C LEU A 104 0.51 10.42 3.06
N VAL A 105 -0.44 11.34 3.04
CA VAL A 105 -0.76 12.14 1.86
C VAL A 105 -0.48 13.60 2.18
N ARG A 106 0.37 14.24 1.39
CA ARG A 106 0.55 15.69 1.42
C ARG A 106 -0.43 16.33 0.45
N ILE A 107 -1.17 17.33 0.93
CA ILE A 107 -2.07 18.16 0.14
C ILE A 107 -1.52 19.57 0.06
N ASP A 108 -1.52 20.14 -1.14
CA ASP A 108 -1.30 21.57 -1.39
C ASP A 108 -2.53 22.14 -2.10
N ALA A 109 -3.24 23.03 -1.41
CA ALA A 109 -4.43 23.74 -1.92
C ALA A 109 -4.18 25.26 -2.08
N GLY A 110 -2.91 25.70 -2.11
CA GLY A 110 -2.52 27.11 -2.28
C GLY A 110 -2.50 27.94 -0.98
N SER A 111 -2.99 27.40 0.14
CA SER A 111 -2.89 28.00 1.49
C SER A 111 -1.72 27.45 2.32
N GLY A 112 -0.98 26.47 1.78
CA GLY A 112 0.12 25.77 2.46
C GLY A 112 0.00 24.25 2.33
N GLU A 113 1.09 23.55 2.66
CA GLU A 113 1.12 22.10 2.65
C GLU A 113 0.55 21.53 3.96
N GLN A 114 -0.40 20.60 3.85
CA GLN A 114 -0.95 19.86 4.98
C GLN A 114 -0.69 18.36 4.80
N LEU A 115 -0.51 17.65 5.91
CA LEU A 115 -0.35 16.20 5.90
C LEU A 115 -1.62 15.53 6.41
N ILE A 116 -2.02 14.48 5.72
CA ILE A 116 -3.13 13.60 6.08
C ILE A 116 -2.56 12.23 6.41
N ASP A 117 -3.04 11.63 7.50
CA ASP A 117 -3.00 10.20 7.75
C ASP A 117 -4.27 9.57 7.18
N PRO A 118 -4.21 8.87 6.02
CA PRO A 118 -5.38 8.29 5.39
C PRO A 118 -5.91 7.07 6.15
N PHE A 119 -5.05 6.41 6.95
CA PHE A 119 -5.44 5.24 7.72
C PHE A 119 -6.31 5.64 8.91
N ALA A 120 -5.92 6.71 9.62
CA ALA A 120 -6.69 7.28 10.71
C ALA A 120 -7.81 8.22 10.23
N GLY A 121 -7.71 8.74 9.00
CA GLY A 121 -8.69 9.68 8.45
C GLY A 121 -8.62 11.04 9.16
N GLN A 122 -7.41 11.57 9.35
CA GLN A 122 -7.21 12.84 10.06
C GLN A 122 -6.01 13.61 9.49
N LEU A 123 -5.99 14.92 9.72
CA LEU A 123 -4.79 15.72 9.55
C LEU A 123 -3.74 15.35 10.60
N VAL A 124 -2.47 15.46 10.23
CA VAL A 124 -1.34 15.26 11.13
C VAL A 124 -0.32 16.37 10.96
N SER A 125 0.26 16.79 12.06
CA SER A 125 1.39 17.72 12.11
C SER A 125 2.72 16.98 11.94
N ARG A 126 3.78 17.73 11.62
CA ARG A 126 5.14 17.17 11.59
C ARG A 126 5.59 16.70 12.98
N ASP A 127 5.18 17.38 14.04
CA ASP A 127 5.52 17.01 15.42
C ASP A 127 4.91 15.66 15.80
N GLU A 128 3.64 15.42 15.44
CA GLU A 128 2.99 14.11 15.61
C GLU A 128 3.71 13.03 14.79
N CYS A 129 4.16 13.35 13.57
CA CYS A 129 4.97 12.42 12.78
C CYS A 129 6.29 12.06 13.49
N TYR A 130 6.98 13.02 14.10
CA TYR A 130 8.19 12.74 14.88
C TYR A 130 7.92 11.91 16.13
N GLN A 131 6.75 12.06 16.76
CA GLN A 131 6.34 11.19 17.87
C GLN A 131 6.14 9.73 17.39
N ILE A 132 5.56 9.53 16.21
CA ILE A 132 5.43 8.19 15.60
C ILE A 132 6.83 7.58 15.37
N LEU A 133 7.77 8.35 14.82
CA LEU A 133 9.15 7.89 14.62
C LEU A 133 9.83 7.54 15.94
N ALA A 134 9.63 8.36 16.98
CA ALA A 134 10.22 8.11 18.28
C ALA A 134 9.71 6.81 18.89
N GLY A 135 8.42 6.53 18.76
CA GLY A 135 7.82 5.25 19.13
C GLY A 135 8.37 4.07 18.33
N LEU A 136 8.56 4.24 17.03
CA LEU A 136 9.09 3.19 16.14
C LEU A 136 10.55 2.84 16.44
N TYR A 137 11.41 3.84 16.70
CA TYR A 137 12.84 3.63 16.94
C TYR A 137 13.21 3.48 18.42
N GLY A 138 12.26 3.72 19.34
CA GLY A 138 12.50 3.68 20.78
C GLY A 138 13.40 4.82 21.30
N ARG A 139 13.55 5.90 20.54
CA ARG A 139 14.35 7.09 20.89
C ARG A 139 13.88 8.30 20.10
N GLU A 140 14.16 9.50 20.60
CA GLU A 140 13.93 10.72 19.82
C GLU A 140 14.71 10.70 18.50
N VAL A 141 14.07 11.22 17.47
CA VAL A 141 14.63 11.33 16.12
C VAL A 141 14.81 12.78 15.79
N GLU A 142 16.02 13.14 15.37
CA GLU A 142 16.32 14.47 14.87
C GLU A 142 15.41 14.82 13.68
N PRO A 143 14.83 16.03 13.66
CA PRO A 143 14.03 16.49 12.54
C PRO A 143 14.77 16.37 11.21
N ASN A 144 14.12 15.75 10.22
CA ASN A 144 14.72 15.50 8.92
C ASN A 144 13.64 15.48 7.83
N ASP A 145 13.70 16.47 6.94
CA ASP A 145 12.74 16.61 5.84
C ASP A 145 12.73 15.42 4.87
N ARG A 146 13.78 14.60 4.84
CA ARG A 146 13.84 13.41 3.99
C ARG A 146 12.76 12.38 4.33
N PHE A 147 12.24 12.37 5.56
CA PHE A 147 11.10 11.53 5.93
C PHE A 147 9.81 11.93 5.20
N PHE A 148 9.74 13.17 4.73
CA PHE A 148 8.58 13.75 4.04
C PHE A 148 8.79 13.86 2.52
N ASN A 149 9.74 13.10 1.98
CA ASN A 149 9.94 13.04 0.53
C ASN A 149 8.76 12.39 -0.18
N ARG A 150 8.42 12.96 -1.34
CA ARG A 150 7.40 12.40 -2.24
C ARG A 150 7.76 10.96 -2.62
N ALA A 151 6.78 10.07 -2.51
CA ALA A 151 6.81 8.73 -3.04
C ALA A 151 6.39 8.73 -4.53
N GLY A 152 7.28 8.29 -5.40
CA GLY A 152 6.94 8.04 -6.81
C GLY A 152 6.10 6.77 -6.98
N SER A 153 5.40 6.63 -8.10
CA SER A 153 4.53 5.46 -8.36
C SER A 153 5.27 4.12 -8.23
N ARG A 154 6.54 4.07 -8.69
CA ARG A 154 7.40 2.88 -8.56
C ARG A 154 7.72 2.52 -7.09
N GLN A 155 7.88 3.52 -6.22
CA GLN A 155 8.09 3.31 -4.79
C GLN A 155 6.80 2.89 -4.09
N ILE A 156 5.66 3.48 -4.47
CA ILE A 156 4.33 3.09 -3.96
C ILE A 156 4.07 1.62 -4.29
N LEU A 157 4.28 1.22 -5.55
CA LEU A 157 4.11 -0.18 -5.97
C LEU A 157 5.04 -1.13 -5.22
N ARG A 158 6.32 -0.78 -5.03
CA ARG A 158 7.27 -1.59 -4.23
C ARG A 158 6.77 -1.80 -2.81
N ARG A 159 6.23 -0.76 -2.16
CA ARG A 159 5.70 -0.86 -0.79
C ARG A 159 4.41 -1.69 -0.71
N ILE A 160 3.54 -1.61 -1.71
CA ILE A 160 2.36 -2.49 -1.78
C ILE A 160 2.81 -3.96 -1.91
N LEU A 161 3.76 -4.23 -2.80
CA LEU A 161 4.33 -5.57 -2.97
C LEU A 161 5.04 -6.06 -1.71
N GLU A 162 5.73 -5.17 -0.98
CA GLU A 162 6.36 -5.53 0.30
C GLU A 162 5.33 -5.94 1.35
N ASN A 163 4.22 -5.20 1.47
CA ASN A 163 3.14 -5.58 2.39
C ASN A 163 2.53 -6.93 2.02
N LEU A 164 2.30 -7.19 0.74
CA LEU A 164 1.81 -8.49 0.25
C LEU A 164 2.82 -9.60 0.55
N LYS A 165 4.11 -9.39 0.28
CA LYS A 165 5.19 -10.34 0.56
C LYS A 165 5.23 -10.73 2.04
N VAL A 166 5.13 -9.75 2.94
CA VAL A 166 5.07 -9.99 4.39
C VAL A 166 3.84 -10.82 4.75
N ILE A 167 2.67 -10.52 4.20
CA ILE A 167 1.44 -11.30 4.43
C ILE A 167 1.61 -12.75 3.97
N HIS A 168 2.07 -12.97 2.73
CA HIS A 168 2.29 -14.31 2.20
C HIS A 168 3.35 -15.09 3.00
N SER A 169 4.40 -14.41 3.45
CA SER A 169 5.43 -15.01 4.31
C SER A 169 4.85 -15.47 5.65
N GLN A 170 4.00 -14.66 6.28
CA GLN A 170 3.34 -15.02 7.54
C GLN A 170 2.35 -16.19 7.39
N THR A 171 1.73 -16.35 6.21
CA THR A 171 0.82 -17.47 5.94
C THR A 171 1.51 -18.71 5.36
N GLY A 172 2.84 -18.69 5.22
CA GLY A 172 3.61 -19.78 4.61
C GLY A 172 3.37 -19.98 3.11
N ASP A 173 2.79 -18.99 2.43
CA ASP A 173 2.52 -19.04 1.00
C ASP A 173 3.77 -18.64 0.20
N ALA A 174 4.69 -19.60 0.07
CA ALA A 174 5.95 -19.40 -0.64
C ALA A 174 5.76 -18.97 -2.11
N LYS A 175 4.69 -19.43 -2.77
CA LYS A 175 4.38 -19.02 -4.14
C LYS A 175 4.01 -17.54 -4.20
N GLY A 176 3.16 -17.07 -3.30
CA GLY A 176 2.83 -15.65 -3.18
C GLY A 176 4.04 -14.76 -2.86
N VAL A 177 4.95 -15.23 -1.99
CA VAL A 177 6.23 -14.54 -1.72
C VAL A 177 7.07 -14.44 -2.99
N LEU A 178 7.24 -15.54 -3.73
CA LEU A 178 8.01 -15.56 -4.97
C LEU A 178 7.42 -14.61 -6.02
N THR A 179 6.10 -14.63 -6.22
CA THR A 179 5.40 -13.70 -7.12
C THR A 179 5.65 -12.24 -6.73
N CYS A 180 5.61 -11.90 -5.43
CA CYS A 180 5.92 -10.54 -4.99
C CYS A 180 7.37 -10.15 -5.32
N LEU A 181 8.32 -11.05 -5.08
CA LEU A 181 9.74 -10.84 -5.40
C LEU A 181 9.96 -10.65 -6.91
N ASP A 182 9.32 -11.45 -7.76
CA ASP A 182 9.39 -11.34 -9.22
C ASP A 182 8.94 -9.94 -9.67
N TYR A 183 7.81 -9.44 -9.18
CA TYR A 183 7.34 -8.09 -9.50
C TYR A 183 8.25 -7.00 -8.91
N GLN A 184 8.77 -7.21 -7.70
CA GLN A 184 9.73 -6.26 -7.11
C GLN A 184 11.02 -6.20 -7.95
N LEU A 185 11.49 -7.31 -8.51
CA LEU A 185 12.65 -7.37 -9.41
C LEU A 185 12.35 -6.81 -10.80
N MET A 186 11.14 -6.98 -11.35
CA MET A 186 10.73 -6.23 -12.55
C MET A 186 10.78 -4.72 -12.30
N LEU A 187 10.41 -4.29 -11.09
CA LEU A 187 10.53 -2.91 -10.66
C LEU A 187 11.94 -2.53 -10.23
N TYR A 188 12.88 -3.41 -9.90
CA TYR A 188 14.25 -3.04 -9.51
C TYR A 188 15.19 -4.20 -9.87
N PRO A 189 15.57 -4.33 -11.16
CA PRO A 189 16.26 -5.53 -11.66
C PRO A 189 17.63 -5.78 -11.01
N ASP A 190 18.32 -4.70 -10.63
CA ASP A 190 19.67 -4.74 -10.08
C ASP A 190 19.68 -4.69 -8.52
N ASP A 191 18.55 -4.94 -7.87
CA ASP A 191 18.46 -4.96 -6.41
C ASP A 191 19.01 -6.28 -5.85
N GLU A 192 20.28 -6.23 -5.41
CA GLU A 192 21.01 -7.39 -4.88
C GLU A 192 20.29 -8.06 -3.69
N GLU A 193 19.61 -7.28 -2.85
CA GLU A 193 18.88 -7.82 -1.70
C GLU A 193 17.68 -8.64 -2.16
N LEU A 194 16.90 -8.13 -3.13
CA LEU A 194 15.76 -8.85 -3.69
C LEU A 194 16.20 -10.11 -4.45
N LEU A 195 17.30 -10.04 -5.19
CA LEU A 195 17.87 -11.20 -5.88
C LEU A 195 18.28 -12.29 -4.88
N GLN A 196 18.95 -11.90 -3.79
CA GLN A 196 19.34 -12.84 -2.75
C GLN A 196 18.12 -13.45 -2.03
N GLN A 197 17.10 -12.65 -1.72
CA GLN A 197 15.85 -13.14 -1.12
C GLN A 197 15.16 -14.18 -2.01
N GLN A 198 15.08 -13.92 -3.33
CA GLN A 198 14.49 -14.85 -4.29
C GLN A 198 15.29 -16.15 -4.39
N GLN A 199 16.62 -16.05 -4.50
CA GLN A 199 17.50 -17.22 -4.61
C GLN A 199 17.36 -18.12 -3.37
N ASN A 200 17.39 -17.55 -2.17
CA ASN A 200 17.24 -18.29 -0.91
C ASN A 200 15.90 -19.03 -0.86
N LEU A 201 14.81 -18.39 -1.30
CA LEU A 201 13.49 -19.01 -1.33
C LEU A 201 13.43 -20.18 -2.32
N LEU A 202 14.00 -20.01 -3.52
CA LEU A 202 14.02 -21.07 -4.53
C LEU A 202 14.84 -22.29 -4.08
N ASP A 203 15.98 -22.07 -3.42
CA ASP A 203 16.80 -23.15 -2.90
C ASP A 203 16.07 -23.90 -1.78
N HIS A 204 15.42 -23.19 -0.87
CA HIS A 204 14.59 -23.81 0.17
C HIS A 204 13.44 -24.65 -0.41
N LEU A 205 12.78 -24.16 -1.46
CA LEU A 205 11.70 -24.92 -2.13
C LEU A 205 12.23 -26.18 -2.83
N ARG A 206 13.41 -26.12 -3.46
CA ARG A 206 14.05 -27.28 -4.09
C ARG A 206 14.43 -28.36 -3.08
N GLU A 207 14.96 -27.97 -1.93
CA GLU A 207 15.31 -28.89 -0.84
C GLU A 207 14.06 -29.60 -0.28
N ASN A 208 12.96 -28.87 -0.13
CA ASN A 208 11.70 -29.42 0.37
C ASN A 208 11.00 -30.34 -0.65
N ASP A 209 10.96 -29.98 -1.95
CA ASP A 209 10.38 -30.84 -3.00
C ASP A 209 11.20 -32.13 -3.23
N GLY A 210 12.51 -32.08 -2.98
CA GLY A 210 13.41 -33.24 -3.06
C GLY A 210 13.23 -34.28 -1.94
N SER A 211 12.51 -33.93 -0.87
CA SER A 211 12.32 -34.80 0.31
C SER A 211 11.13 -35.78 0.23
N HIS A 212 10.36 -35.75 -0.87
CA HIS A 212 9.19 -36.62 -1.09
C HIS A 212 9.43 -37.86 -1.98
N TYR A 213 10.69 -38.19 -2.32
CA TYR A 213 11.03 -39.38 -3.11
C TYR A 213 12.15 -40.22 -2.48
N ASP A 214 11.95 -40.74 -1.26
CA ASP A 214 12.61 -41.99 -0.88
C ASP A 214 11.77 -42.75 0.15
N GLU A 215 11.03 -43.76 -0.34
CA GLU A 215 10.80 -45.04 0.33
C GLU A 215 9.94 -45.92 -0.59
N SER A 216 10.56 -46.44 -1.65
CA SER A 216 10.10 -47.72 -2.24
C SER A 216 10.83 -48.84 -1.51
N PRO A 217 10.15 -49.73 -0.78
CA PRO A 217 10.80 -50.89 -0.18
C PRO A 217 11.34 -51.77 -1.30
N ARG A 218 12.65 -51.98 -1.32
CA ARG A 218 13.28 -52.99 -2.16
C ARG A 218 12.69 -54.35 -1.78
N LEU A 219 12.02 -54.97 -2.75
CA LEU A 219 11.55 -56.35 -2.69
C LEU A 219 12.71 -57.29 -2.33
N HIS A 220 12.47 -58.14 -1.34
CA HIS A 220 13.13 -59.44 -1.17
C HIS A 220 12.07 -60.53 -1.29
#